data_AF-A0A7X6XQP7-F1
#
_entry.id   AF-A0A7X6XQP7-F1
#
_cell.length_a   1.000
_cell.length_b   1.000
_cell.length_c   1.000
_cell.angle_alpha   90.00
_cell.angle_beta   90.00
_cell.angle_gamma   90.00
#
_symmetry.space_group_name_H-M   'P 1'
#
loop_
_entity.id
_entity.type
_entity.pdbx_description
1 polymer ?
#
loop_
_entity_poly.entity_id
_entity_poly.type
_entity_poly.pdbx_seq_one_letter_code
_entity_poly.pdbx_strand_id
1 'polypeptide(L)'
;MSDDYRGNDVLKLLDRLEDLVEEPRVLLNRAWGVDLDAFYTITQKIRASLPDEVRQARKVQSDQDRILTDAREEAARLVEDARNQASLLVGQSEITRLANEKAQALLAQAEQESARIRAEAEAYAREVRRSADDYSRDVRRGADDYALEVLAGMNSFVGKILNTIERGRERLEEQRQPSNERAEEEGR
;
A
#
# COMPACT_ATOMS: atom_id res chain seq x y z
N MET A 1 -13.00 22.40 -59.35
CA MET A 1 -13.65 23.72 -59.13
C MET A 1 -14.86 23.90 -60.07
N SER A 2 -15.62 22.83 -60.35
CA SER A 2 -16.63 22.79 -61.43
C SER A 2 -17.95 22.15 -61.00
N ASP A 3 -18.06 21.75 -59.72
CA ASP A 3 -19.14 20.90 -59.21
C ASP A 3 -20.20 21.69 -58.42
N ASP A 4 -19.89 22.94 -58.06
CA ASP A 4 -20.74 23.90 -57.33
C ASP A 4 -21.76 24.61 -58.26
N TYR A 5 -21.60 24.45 -59.58
CA TYR A 5 -22.47 25.07 -60.59
C TYR A 5 -23.80 24.33 -60.77
N ARG A 6 -23.84 23.00 -60.59
CA ARG A 6 -25.03 22.16 -60.91
C ARG A 6 -26.15 22.24 -59.87
N GLY A 7 -25.83 22.17 -58.57
CA GLY A 7 -26.83 22.35 -57.51
C GLY A 7 -27.47 23.74 -57.53
N ASN A 8 -26.67 24.77 -57.87
CA ASN A 8 -27.17 26.12 -58.11
C ASN A 8 -28.05 26.18 -59.38
N ASP A 9 -27.81 25.31 -60.36
CA ASP A 9 -28.64 25.22 -61.57
C ASP A 9 -30.01 24.58 -61.28
N VAL A 10 -30.13 23.60 -60.37
CA VAL A 10 -31.45 23.05 -60.00
C VAL A 10 -32.30 24.05 -59.24
N LEU A 11 -31.70 24.78 -58.30
CA LEU A 11 -32.39 25.84 -57.56
C LEU A 11 -32.83 26.97 -58.50
N LYS A 12 -31.95 27.44 -59.39
CA LYS A 12 -32.31 28.41 -60.43
C LYS A 12 -33.41 27.90 -61.39
N LEU A 13 -33.41 26.60 -61.71
CA LEU A 13 -34.47 26.01 -62.53
C LEU A 13 -35.79 25.94 -61.75
N LEU A 14 -35.76 25.71 -60.44
CA LEU A 14 -36.94 25.73 -59.58
C LEU A 14 -37.48 27.16 -59.44
N ASP A 15 -36.62 28.15 -59.18
CA ASP A 15 -36.98 29.57 -59.14
C ASP A 15 -37.62 30.01 -60.46
N ARG A 16 -37.02 29.61 -61.60
CA ARG A 16 -37.56 29.91 -62.93
C ARG A 16 -38.87 29.17 -63.24
N LEU A 17 -39.11 28.01 -62.60
CA LEU A 17 -40.39 27.31 -62.68
C LEU A 17 -41.46 28.02 -61.85
N GLU A 18 -41.08 28.56 -60.70
CA GLU A 18 -41.91 29.36 -59.80
C GLU A 18 -42.33 30.67 -60.46
N ASP A 19 -41.38 31.43 -61.01
CA ASP A 19 -41.61 32.68 -61.78
C ASP A 19 -42.61 32.46 -62.93
N LEU A 20 -42.56 31.29 -63.58
CA LEU A 20 -43.44 30.95 -64.70
C LEU A 20 -44.91 30.77 -64.27
N VAL A 21 -45.14 30.55 -62.97
CA VAL A 21 -46.45 30.25 -62.38
C VAL A 21 -46.90 31.34 -61.39
N GLU A 22 -46.04 32.30 -61.02
CA GLU A 22 -46.29 33.31 -59.97
C GLU A 22 -47.37 34.35 -60.34
N GLU A 23 -47.59 34.63 -61.65
CA GLU A 23 -48.66 35.52 -62.12
C GLU A 23 -49.58 34.87 -63.19
N PRO A 24 -50.45 33.92 -62.83
CA PRO A 24 -51.42 33.40 -63.78
C PRO A 24 -52.52 34.43 -64.02
N ARG A 25 -52.84 34.74 -65.28
CA ARG A 25 -54.05 35.52 -65.57
C ARG A 25 -55.27 34.65 -65.25
N VAL A 26 -55.98 34.97 -64.16
CA VAL A 26 -57.15 34.18 -63.73
C VAL A 26 -58.42 34.72 -64.39
N LEU A 27 -59.14 33.86 -65.11
CA LEU A 27 -60.48 34.16 -65.61
C LEU A 27 -61.40 32.96 -65.32
N LEU A 28 -62.57 33.21 -64.73
CA LEU A 28 -63.57 32.17 -64.42
C LEU A 28 -62.99 30.98 -63.64
N ASN A 29 -62.29 31.27 -62.54
CA ASN A 29 -61.73 30.27 -61.63
C ASN A 29 -60.71 29.31 -62.29
N ARG A 30 -60.14 29.68 -63.45
CA ARG A 30 -59.06 28.96 -64.15
C ARG A 30 -57.93 29.91 -64.49
N ALA A 31 -56.72 29.50 -64.19
CA ALA A 31 -55.49 30.16 -64.63
C ALA A 31 -55.32 29.95 -66.15
N TRP A 32 -55.05 31.03 -66.89
CA TRP A 32 -54.73 31.01 -68.31
C TRP A 32 -53.49 31.87 -68.57
N GLY A 33 -52.63 31.44 -69.50
CA GLY A 33 -51.41 32.18 -69.87
C GLY A 33 -50.09 31.63 -69.35
N VAL A 34 -50.07 30.41 -68.80
CA VAL A 34 -48.82 29.69 -68.50
C VAL A 34 -48.34 28.98 -69.77
N ASP A 35 -47.09 29.19 -70.15
CA ASP A 35 -46.44 28.44 -71.22
C ASP A 35 -46.13 27.01 -70.72
N LEU A 36 -46.99 26.07 -71.11
CA LEU A 36 -46.87 24.66 -70.74
C LEU A 36 -45.59 24.03 -71.31
N ASP A 37 -45.15 24.45 -72.50
CA ASP A 37 -43.95 23.90 -73.13
C ASP A 37 -42.70 24.33 -72.36
N ALA A 38 -42.63 25.60 -71.93
CA ALA A 38 -41.58 26.09 -71.05
C ALA A 38 -41.60 25.40 -69.68
N PHE A 39 -42.79 25.21 -69.09
CA PHE A 39 -42.98 24.53 -67.80
C PHE A 39 -42.49 23.08 -67.84
N TYR A 40 -42.92 22.31 -68.85
CA TYR A 40 -42.48 20.93 -69.03
C TYR A 40 -40.98 20.86 -69.30
N THR A 41 -40.43 21.79 -70.08
CA THR A 41 -38.99 21.83 -70.36
C THR A 41 -38.16 22.04 -69.10
N ILE A 42 -38.55 22.99 -68.24
CA ILE A 42 -37.85 23.25 -66.97
C ILE A 42 -38.00 22.04 -66.03
N THR A 43 -39.20 21.47 -65.93
CA THR A 43 -39.47 20.28 -65.10
C THR A 43 -38.64 19.06 -65.54
N GLN A 44 -38.46 18.85 -66.85
CA GLN A 44 -37.61 17.78 -67.38
C GLN A 44 -36.13 18.02 -67.10
N LYS A 45 -35.66 19.28 -67.17
CA LYS A 45 -34.29 19.62 -66.78
C LYS A 45 -34.03 19.37 -65.30
N ILE A 46 -34.95 19.77 -64.42
CA ILE A 46 -34.90 19.47 -62.98
C ILE A 46 -34.87 17.95 -62.75
N ARG A 47 -35.75 17.18 -63.42
CA ARG A 47 -35.78 15.72 -63.30
C ARG A 47 -34.48 15.05 -63.78
N ALA A 48 -33.84 15.61 -64.81
CA ALA A 48 -32.60 15.08 -65.35
C ALA A 48 -31.40 15.38 -64.44
N SER A 49 -31.36 16.56 -63.82
CA SER A 49 -30.26 16.96 -62.92
C SER A 49 -30.41 16.37 -61.51
N LEU A 50 -31.57 16.47 -60.86
CA LEU A 50 -31.80 16.03 -59.47
C LEU A 50 -31.07 14.74 -59.01
N PRO A 51 -31.06 13.62 -59.78
CA PRO A 51 -30.35 12.41 -59.38
C PRO A 51 -28.82 12.54 -59.26
N ASP A 52 -28.19 13.42 -60.05
CA ASP A 52 -26.76 13.71 -59.95
C ASP A 52 -26.46 14.49 -58.67
N GLU A 53 -27.24 15.52 -58.34
CA GLU A 53 -27.01 16.34 -57.13
C GLU A 53 -27.25 15.52 -55.85
N VAL A 54 -28.26 14.63 -55.84
CA VAL A 54 -28.48 13.70 -54.72
C VAL A 54 -27.29 12.72 -54.57
N ARG A 55 -26.73 12.22 -55.68
CA ARG A 55 -25.53 11.37 -55.64
C ARG A 55 -24.33 12.13 -55.10
N GLN A 56 -24.14 13.37 -55.51
CA GLN A 56 -23.06 14.23 -55.03
C GLN A 56 -23.20 14.52 -53.54
N ALA A 57 -24.39 14.87 -53.06
CA ALA A 57 -24.65 15.10 -51.63
C ALA A 57 -24.34 13.84 -50.79
N ARG A 58 -24.77 12.66 -51.24
CA ARG A 58 -24.45 11.38 -50.58
C ARG A 58 -22.96 11.09 -50.57
N LYS A 59 -22.25 11.42 -51.66
CA LYS A 59 -20.80 11.26 -51.74
C LYS A 59 -20.07 12.18 -50.76
N VAL A 60 -20.46 13.45 -50.70
CA VAL A 60 -19.90 14.42 -49.75
C VAL A 60 -20.12 13.95 -48.31
N GLN A 61 -21.33 13.47 -47.98
CA GLN A 61 -21.63 12.92 -46.67
C GLN A 61 -20.75 11.70 -46.34
N SER A 62 -20.63 10.75 -47.27
CA SER A 62 -19.78 9.57 -47.09
C SER A 62 -18.30 9.92 -46.95
N ASP A 63 -17.82 10.92 -47.70
CA ASP A 63 -16.44 11.39 -47.61
C ASP A 63 -16.20 12.09 -46.26
N GLN A 64 -17.16 12.88 -45.77
CA GLN A 64 -17.09 13.49 -44.45
C GLN A 64 -17.04 12.44 -43.34
N ASP A 65 -17.90 11.42 -43.38
CA ASP A 65 -17.92 10.34 -42.38
C ASP A 65 -16.60 9.55 -42.36
N ARG A 66 -16.02 9.32 -43.53
CA ARG A 66 -14.70 8.70 -43.67
C ARG A 66 -13.61 9.58 -43.05
N ILE A 67 -13.55 10.86 -43.41
CA ILE A 67 -12.57 11.82 -42.87
C ILE A 67 -12.69 11.90 -41.34
N LEU A 68 -13.92 11.92 -40.80
CA LEU A 68 -14.14 11.96 -39.36
C LEU A 68 -13.68 10.69 -38.66
N THR A 69 -13.92 9.53 -39.27
CA THR A 69 -13.45 8.25 -38.74
C THR A 69 -11.92 8.19 -38.74
N ASP A 70 -11.30 8.51 -39.88
CA ASP A 70 -9.84 8.51 -40.02
C ASP A 70 -9.19 9.47 -39.01
N ALA A 71 -9.72 10.69 -38.88
CA ALA A 71 -9.21 11.68 -37.93
C ALA A 71 -9.37 11.23 -36.46
N ARG A 72 -10.47 10.53 -36.13
CA ARG A 72 -10.68 9.98 -34.78
C ARG A 72 -9.71 8.85 -34.47
N GLU A 73 -9.46 7.95 -35.43
CA GLU A 73 -8.48 6.88 -35.28
C GLU A 73 -7.07 7.44 -35.13
N GLU A 74 -6.69 8.42 -35.95
CA GLU A 74 -5.38 9.05 -35.88
C GLU A 74 -5.18 9.81 -34.57
N ALA A 75 -6.19 10.56 -34.11
CA ALA A 75 -6.16 11.22 -32.81
C ALA A 75 -6.01 10.21 -31.65
N ALA A 76 -6.71 9.07 -31.71
CA ALA A 76 -6.60 8.02 -30.71
C ALA A 76 -5.18 7.44 -30.66
N ARG A 77 -4.59 7.14 -31.83
CA ARG A 77 -3.20 6.66 -31.93
C ARG A 77 -2.21 7.68 -31.38
N LEU A 78 -2.37 8.96 -31.73
CA LEU A 78 -1.50 10.03 -31.23
C LEU A 78 -1.53 10.15 -29.70
N VAL A 79 -2.72 10.04 -29.11
CA VAL A 79 -2.88 10.08 -27.64
C VAL A 79 -2.23 8.86 -26.98
N GLU A 80 -2.36 7.68 -27.58
CA GLU A 80 -1.70 6.46 -27.10
C GLU A 80 -0.17 6.57 -27.16
N ASP A 81 0.37 7.02 -28.28
CA ASP A 81 1.80 7.23 -28.46
C ASP A 81 2.36 8.26 -27.47
N ALA A 82 1.64 9.38 -27.27
CA ALA A 82 2.01 10.39 -26.29
C ALA A 82 2.03 9.84 -24.86
N ARG A 83 1.06 8.99 -24.49
CA ARG A 83 1.03 8.32 -23.18
C ARG A 83 2.20 7.36 -23.01
N ASN A 84 2.53 6.59 -24.04
CA ASN A 84 3.66 5.66 -24.03
C ASN A 84 4.99 6.41 -23.86
N GLN A 85 5.19 7.50 -24.61
CA GLN A 85 6.38 8.36 -24.46
C GLN A 85 6.46 9.01 -23.08
N ALA A 86 5.35 9.51 -22.55
CA ALA A 86 5.32 10.09 -21.21
C ALA A 86 5.69 9.05 -20.13
N SER A 87 5.17 7.82 -20.24
CA SER A 87 5.53 6.73 -19.33
C SER A 87 7.02 6.40 -19.40
N LEU A 88 7.59 6.33 -20.60
CA LEU A 88 9.03 6.13 -20.81
C LEU A 88 9.87 7.26 -20.22
N LEU A 89 9.48 8.53 -20.44
CA LEU A 89 10.19 9.69 -19.91
C LEU A 89 10.12 9.76 -18.38
N VAL A 90 9.00 9.38 -17.76
CA VAL A 90 8.90 9.31 -16.30
C VAL A 90 9.77 8.18 -15.75
N GLY A 91 9.76 7.02 -16.38
CA GLY A 91 10.62 5.89 -16.00
C GLY A 91 12.11 6.17 -16.18
N GLN A 92 12.47 6.88 -17.25
CA GLN A 92 13.84 7.30 -17.56
C GLN A 92 14.23 8.63 -16.89
N SER A 93 13.29 9.32 -16.25
CA SER A 93 13.56 10.59 -15.60
C SER A 93 14.65 10.36 -14.55
N GLU A 94 15.69 11.18 -14.61
CA GLU A 94 16.78 11.17 -13.64
C GLU A 94 16.25 11.29 -12.20
N ILE A 95 15.11 11.96 -12.02
CA ILE A 95 14.41 12.07 -10.74
C ILE A 95 13.96 10.69 -10.24
N THR A 96 13.37 9.85 -11.09
CA THR A 96 12.94 8.49 -10.72
C THR A 96 14.13 7.60 -10.39
N ARG A 97 15.22 7.70 -11.17
CA ARG A 97 16.47 6.99 -10.88
C ARG A 97 17.06 7.40 -9.52
N LEU A 98 17.22 8.70 -9.28
CA LEU A 98 17.74 9.24 -8.03
C LEU A 98 16.83 8.90 -6.84
N ALA A 99 15.51 8.93 -7.02
CA ALA A 99 14.55 8.53 -5.99
C ALA A 99 14.71 7.04 -5.63
N ASN A 100 14.86 6.16 -6.62
CA ASN A 100 15.12 4.74 -6.40
C ASN A 100 16.47 4.49 -5.72
N GLU A 101 17.54 5.15 -6.14
CA GLU A 101 18.86 5.05 -5.50
C GLU A 101 18.81 5.51 -4.04
N LYS A 102 18.13 6.63 -3.77
CA LYS A 102 17.96 7.14 -2.40
C LYS A 102 17.10 6.19 -1.55
N ALA A 103 16.05 5.61 -2.11
CA ALA A 103 15.22 4.63 -1.42
C ALA A 103 16.03 3.37 -1.06
N GLN A 104 16.84 2.85 -1.99
CA GLN A 104 17.73 1.71 -1.74
C GLN A 104 18.78 2.04 -0.67
N ALA A 105 19.38 3.23 -0.70
CA ALA A 105 20.33 3.65 0.32
C ALA A 105 19.68 3.74 1.71
N LEU A 106 18.44 4.27 1.78
CA LEU A 106 17.69 4.35 3.05
C LEU A 106 17.35 2.97 3.59
N LEU A 107 16.94 2.03 2.72
CA LEU A 107 16.69 0.64 3.12
C LEU A 107 17.95 -0.03 3.65
N ALA A 108 19.08 0.09 2.94
CA ALA A 108 20.36 -0.47 3.37
C ALA A 108 20.80 0.11 4.72
N GLN A 109 20.63 1.43 4.92
CA GLN A 109 20.92 2.09 6.19
C GLN A 109 20.00 1.59 7.32
N ALA A 110 18.70 1.42 7.05
CA ALA A 110 17.75 0.91 8.03
C ALA A 110 18.05 -0.55 8.42
N GLU A 111 18.44 -1.38 7.46
CA GLU A 111 18.86 -2.76 7.71
C GLU A 111 20.14 -2.81 8.57
N GLN A 112 21.13 -1.99 8.25
CA GLN A 112 22.37 -1.88 9.02
C GLN A 112 22.09 -1.44 10.46
N GLU A 113 21.27 -0.41 10.65
CA GLU A 113 20.93 0.10 11.97
C GLU A 113 20.11 -0.92 12.77
N SER A 114 19.17 -1.61 12.13
CA SER A 114 18.42 -2.70 12.77
C SER A 114 19.34 -3.83 13.23
N ALA A 115 20.31 -4.23 12.40
CA ALA A 115 21.30 -5.24 12.77
C ALA A 115 22.17 -4.77 13.95
N ARG A 116 22.59 -3.50 13.96
CA ARG A 116 23.35 -2.90 15.07
C ARG A 116 22.56 -2.93 16.38
N ILE A 117 21.31 -2.46 16.36
CA ILE A 117 20.42 -2.46 17.53
C ILE A 117 20.21 -3.88 18.06
N ARG A 118 20.01 -4.86 17.18
CA ARG A 118 19.87 -6.27 17.58
C ARG A 118 21.14 -6.79 18.25
N ALA A 119 22.31 -6.54 17.67
CA ALA A 119 23.58 -6.98 18.23
C ALA A 119 23.84 -6.34 19.62
N GLU A 120 23.52 -5.06 19.78
CA GLU A 120 23.64 -4.34 21.06
C GLU A 120 22.66 -4.89 22.10
N ALA A 121 21.40 -5.12 21.73
CA ALA A 121 20.40 -5.71 22.62
C ALA A 121 20.79 -7.12 23.07
N GLU A 122 21.32 -7.95 22.16
CA GLU A 122 21.82 -9.28 22.50
C GLU A 122 23.04 -9.23 23.43
N ALA A 123 23.96 -8.28 23.19
CA ALA A 123 25.11 -8.08 24.07
C ALA A 123 24.67 -7.66 25.47
N TYR A 124 23.74 -6.71 25.57
CA TYR A 124 23.17 -6.28 26.83
C TYR A 124 22.44 -7.43 27.55
N ALA A 125 21.63 -8.21 26.83
CA ALA A 125 20.93 -9.36 27.41
C ALA A 125 21.90 -10.42 27.95
N ARG A 126 23.01 -10.68 27.23
CA ARG A 126 24.07 -11.57 27.72
C ARG A 126 24.72 -11.05 28.98
N GLU A 127 25.00 -9.75 29.06
CA GLU A 127 25.61 -9.14 30.24
C GLU A 127 24.67 -9.23 31.46
N VAL A 128 23.41 -8.83 31.31
CA VAL A 128 22.40 -8.95 32.38
C VAL A 128 22.29 -10.39 32.89
N ARG A 129 22.26 -11.36 31.96
CA ARG A 129 22.18 -12.78 32.34
C ARG A 129 23.43 -13.24 33.09
N ARG A 130 24.62 -12.80 32.64
CA ARG A 130 25.88 -13.09 33.31
C ARG A 130 25.91 -12.51 34.72
N SER A 131 25.54 -11.24 34.89
CA SER A 131 25.50 -10.60 36.20
C SER A 131 24.50 -11.30 37.14
N ALA A 132 23.36 -11.76 36.62
CA ALA A 132 22.37 -12.51 37.39
C ALA A 132 22.90 -13.90 37.82
N ASP A 133 23.62 -14.59 36.95
CA ASP A 133 24.25 -15.87 37.26
C ASP A 133 25.34 -15.71 38.34
N ASP A 134 26.18 -14.68 38.22
CA ASP A 134 27.24 -14.40 39.19
C ASP A 134 26.66 -13.99 40.55
N TYR A 135 25.67 -13.10 40.57
CA TYR A 135 24.94 -12.75 41.80
C TYR A 135 24.31 -13.97 42.47
N SER A 136 23.70 -14.87 41.68
CA SER A 136 23.09 -16.09 42.21
C SER A 136 24.12 -17.03 42.84
N ARG A 137 25.33 -17.11 42.29
CA ARG A 137 26.44 -17.88 42.87
C ARG A 137 26.90 -17.31 44.19
N ASP A 138 27.05 -15.99 44.26
CA ASP A 138 27.48 -15.30 45.48
C ASP A 138 26.46 -15.48 46.61
N VAL A 139 25.16 -15.34 46.30
CA VAL A 139 24.08 -15.60 47.26
C VAL A 139 24.11 -17.04 47.79
N ARG A 140 24.28 -18.03 46.90
CA ARG A 140 24.38 -19.44 47.32
C ARG A 140 25.57 -19.67 48.23
N ARG A 141 26.73 -19.13 47.87
CA ARG A 141 27.95 -19.25 48.68
C ARG A 141 27.75 -18.63 50.06
N GLY A 142 27.21 -17.42 50.13
CA GLY A 142 26.94 -16.75 51.40
C GLY A 142 25.94 -17.52 52.27
N ALA A 143 24.94 -18.16 51.67
CA ALA A 143 23.99 -19.03 52.38
C ALA A 143 24.67 -20.30 52.93
N ASP A 144 25.55 -20.93 52.16
CA ASP A 144 26.32 -22.11 52.59
C ASP A 144 27.27 -21.73 53.75
N ASP A 145 27.99 -20.62 53.63
CA ASP A 145 28.90 -20.12 54.67
C ASP A 145 28.13 -19.79 55.97
N TYR A 146 26.97 -19.14 55.84
CA TYR A 146 26.10 -18.85 56.98
C TYR A 146 25.58 -20.13 57.65
N ALA A 147 25.16 -21.13 56.87
CA ALA A 147 24.70 -22.41 57.40
C ALA A 147 25.81 -23.11 58.18
N LEU A 148 27.06 -23.08 57.68
CA LEU A 148 28.22 -23.62 58.39
C LEU A 148 28.49 -22.90 59.71
N GLU A 149 28.37 -21.58 59.75
CA GLU A 149 28.53 -20.80 60.98
C GLU A 149 27.47 -21.17 62.02
N VAL A 150 26.20 -21.24 61.61
CA VAL A 150 25.08 -21.64 62.49
C VAL A 150 25.30 -23.05 63.03
N LEU A 151 25.69 -24.00 62.17
CA LEU A 151 25.97 -25.38 62.58
C LEU A 151 27.14 -25.47 63.57
N ALA A 152 28.21 -24.70 63.34
CA ALA A 152 29.33 -24.62 64.28
C ALA A 152 28.89 -24.06 65.65
N GLY A 153 28.05 -23.02 65.64
CA GLY A 153 27.44 -22.47 66.85
C GLY A 153 26.59 -23.49 67.61
N MET A 154 25.74 -24.23 66.90
CA MET A 154 24.93 -25.31 67.48
C MET A 154 25.81 -26.41 68.08
N ASN A 155 26.87 -26.83 67.39
CA ASN A 155 27.79 -27.85 67.89
C ASN A 155 28.49 -27.40 69.19
N SER A 156 28.93 -26.14 69.25
CA SER A 156 29.51 -25.54 70.46
C SER A 156 28.50 -25.50 71.62
N PHE A 157 27.25 -25.14 71.33
CA PHE A 157 26.19 -25.11 72.34
C PHE A 157 25.89 -26.51 72.92
N VAL A 158 25.75 -27.52 72.05
CA VAL A 158 25.56 -28.92 72.48
C VAL A 158 26.74 -29.38 73.33
N GLY A 159 27.98 -29.06 72.94
CA GLY A 159 29.17 -29.35 73.74
C GLY A 159 29.14 -28.75 75.14
N LYS A 160 28.64 -27.51 75.30
CA LYS A 160 28.47 -26.88 76.63
C LYS A 160 27.42 -27.58 77.48
N ILE A 161 26.31 -28.02 76.87
CA ILE A 161 25.26 -28.79 77.56
C ILE A 161 25.83 -30.11 78.06
N LEU A 162 26.52 -30.87 77.20
CA LEU A 162 27.14 -32.15 77.56
C LEU A 162 28.10 -32.00 78.74
N ASN A 163 29.03 -31.04 78.69
CA ASN A 163 29.93 -30.73 79.81
C ASN A 163 29.18 -30.36 81.10
N THR A 164 28.00 -29.74 81.00
CA THR A 164 27.19 -29.39 82.18
C THR A 164 26.50 -30.61 82.76
N ILE A 165 26.00 -31.51 81.91
CA ILE A 165 25.42 -32.79 82.32
C ILE A 165 26.48 -33.68 82.96
N GLU A 166 27.67 -33.80 82.37
CA GLU A 166 28.79 -34.59 82.91
C GLU A 166 29.18 -34.12 84.30
N ARG A 167 29.41 -32.82 84.49
CA ARG A 167 29.68 -32.24 85.82
C ARG A 167 28.54 -32.44 86.81
N GLY A 168 27.29 -32.41 86.34
CA GLY A 168 26.12 -32.72 87.16
C GLY A 168 26.12 -34.18 87.63
N ARG A 169 26.47 -35.11 86.72
CA ARG A 169 26.57 -36.55 87.00
C ARG A 169 27.72 -36.86 87.96
N GLU A 170 28.91 -36.31 87.75
CA GLU A 170 30.07 -36.49 88.63
C GLU A 170 29.74 -36.11 90.08
N ARG A 171 29.09 -34.95 90.30
CA ARG A 171 28.65 -34.52 91.64
C ARG A 171 27.65 -35.48 92.29
N LEU A 172 26.75 -36.07 91.51
CA LEU A 172 25.78 -37.05 92.01
C LEU A 172 26.44 -38.39 92.34
N GLU A 173 27.47 -38.78 91.57
CA GLU A 173 28.30 -39.95 91.84
C GLU A 173 29.15 -39.75 93.11
N GLU A 174 29.72 -38.56 93.31
CA GLU A 174 30.39 -38.16 94.56
C GLU A 174 29.45 -38.20 95.77
N GLN A 175 28.21 -37.71 95.62
CA GLN A 175 27.19 -37.77 96.68
C GLN A 175 26.68 -39.19 96.95
N ARG A 176 26.84 -40.11 96.00
CA ARG A 176 26.47 -41.53 96.14
C ARG A 176 27.55 -42.39 96.77
N GLN A 177 28.82 -41.94 96.81
CA GLN A 177 29.84 -42.60 97.62
C GLN A 177 29.54 -42.27 99.09
N PRO A 178 29.07 -43.24 99.90
CA PRO A 178 28.79 -42.96 101.30
C PRO A 178 30.10 -42.67 102.01
N SER A 179 30.03 -41.71 102.93
CA SER A 179 30.95 -41.55 104.05
C SER A 179 31.20 -42.90 104.74
N ASN A 180 32.22 -43.64 104.29
CA ASN A 180 32.62 -44.91 104.91
C ASN A 180 33.67 -44.70 106.02
N GLU A 181 33.69 -43.51 106.64
CA GLU A 181 34.67 -43.15 107.68
C GLU A 181 34.02 -42.50 108.92
N ARG A 182 32.70 -42.62 109.14
CA ARG A 182 32.05 -42.12 110.37
C ARG A 182 31.31 -43.19 111.19
N ALA A 183 31.78 -44.44 111.13
CA ALA A 183 31.26 -45.52 111.96
C ALA A 183 32.30 -46.17 112.91
N GLU A 184 33.49 -45.58 113.09
CA GLU A 184 34.52 -46.15 113.98
C GLU A 184 34.88 -45.31 115.24
N GLU A 185 34.28 -44.14 115.48
CA GLU A 185 34.56 -43.34 116.69
C GLU A 185 33.52 -43.44 117.83
N GLU A 186 32.46 -44.23 117.68
CA GLU A 186 31.56 -44.58 118.80
C GLU A 186 31.79 -46.05 119.23
N GLY A 187 32.96 -46.34 119.81
CA GLY A 187 33.21 -47.69 120.29
C GLY A 187 34.60 -47.97 120.86
N ARG A 188 35.00 -47.26 121.93
CA ARG A 188 35.71 -47.79 123.12
C ARG A 188 36.24 -46.68 124.02
#